data_AF-A0A1N6PTS9-F1
#
_entry.id   AF-A0A1N6PTS9-F1
#
_cell.length_a   1.000
_cell.length_b   1.000
_cell.length_c   1.000
_cell.angle_alpha   90.00
_cell.angle_beta   90.00
_cell.angle_gamma   90.00
#
_symmetry.space_group_name_H-M   'P 1'
#
loop_
_entity.id
_entity.type
_entity.pdbx_description
1 polymer ?
#
loop_
_entity_poly.entity_id
_entity_poly.type
_entity_poly.pdbx_seq_one_letter_code
_entity_poly.pdbx_strand_id
1 'polypeptide(L)' 'MTKRDKVLDRMRNSPGSVRFDELVAVCDHYFGEPRRSGGSHHVYAMPWPGDPRVNIQNSNGRA' A
#
# COMPACT_ATOMS: atom_id res chain seq x y z
N MET A 1 2.52 3.07 -20.70
CA MET A 1 2.77 3.06 -19.24
C MET A 1 1.47 3.41 -18.54
N THR A 2 0.91 2.49 -17.75
CA THR A 2 -0.37 2.70 -17.06
C THR A 2 -0.20 3.69 -15.90
N LYS A 3 -1.31 4.21 -15.36
CA LYS A 3 -1.28 5.09 -14.17
C LYS A 3 -0.57 4.41 -13.00
N ARG A 4 -0.81 3.11 -12.83
CA ARG A 4 -0.23 2.28 -11.76
C ARG A 4 1.27 2.11 -11.93
N ASP A 5 1.75 1.90 -13.16
CA ASP A 5 3.19 1.81 -13.45
C ASP A 5 3.92 3.11 -13.10
N LYS A 6 3.30 4.27 -13.33
CA LYS A 6 3.85 5.58 -12.93
C LYS A 6 3.90 5.74 -11.41
N VAL A 7 2.88 5.25 -10.70
CA VAL A 7 2.88 5.25 -9.22
C VAL A 7 4.01 4.34 -8.71
N LEU A 8 4.14 3.12 -9.24
CA LEU A 8 5.21 2.18 -8.85
C LEU A 8 6.61 2.74 -9.12
N ASP A 9 6.81 3.40 -10.26
CA ASP A 9 8.07 4.05 -10.57
C ASP A 9 8.39 5.18 -9.58
N ARG A 10 7.41 6.03 -9.24
CA ARG A 10 7.58 7.06 -8.21
C ARG A 10 7.84 6.47 -6.82
N MET A 11 7.17 5.39 -6.44
CA MET A 11 7.42 4.70 -5.16
C MET A 11 8.84 4.18 -5.08
N ARG A 12 9.39 3.65 -6.18
CA ARG A 12 10.80 3.19 -6.25
C ARG A 12 11.78 4.35 -6.15
N ASN A 13 11.50 5.45 -6.83
CA ASN A 13 12.39 6.61 -6.89
C ASN A 13 12.27 7.54 -5.66
N SER A 14 11.16 7.50 -4.93
CA SER A 14 10.88 8.41 -3.79
C SER A 14 9.97 7.75 -2.75
N PRO A 15 10.45 6.69 -2.07
CA PRO A 15 9.63 5.87 -1.17
C PRO A 15 9.04 6.63 0.03
N GLY A 16 9.68 7.72 0.51
CA GLY A 16 9.17 8.51 1.64
C GLY A 16 8.16 9.61 1.28
N SER A 17 7.78 9.74 0.00
CA SER A 17 6.85 10.76 -0.50
C SER A 17 5.62 10.15 -1.17
N VAL A 18 5.32 8.89 -0.85
CA VAL A 18 4.18 8.20 -1.42
C VAL A 18 2.91 8.68 -0.72
N ARG A 19 1.89 9.00 -1.49
CA ARG A 19 0.58 9.35 -0.91
C ARG A 19 -0.08 8.08 -0.38
N PHE A 20 -0.71 8.18 0.78
CA PHE A 20 -1.34 7.02 1.42
C PHE A 20 -2.42 6.38 0.52
N ASP A 21 -3.23 7.19 -0.17
CA ASP A 21 -4.26 6.75 -1.11
C ASP A 21 -3.70 5.94 -2.30
N GLU A 22 -2.55 6.35 -2.82
CA GLU A 22 -1.86 5.64 -3.90
C GLU A 22 -1.24 4.33 -3.41
N LEU A 23 -0.68 4.31 -2.20
CA LEU A 23 -0.18 3.08 -1.59
C LEU A 23 -1.31 2.08 -1.33
N VAL A 24 -2.45 2.55 -0.80
CA VAL A 24 -3.66 1.73 -0.62
C VAL A 24 -4.10 1.12 -1.95
N ALA A 25 -4.23 1.91 -3.02
CA ALA A 25 -4.65 1.40 -4.33
C ALA A 25 -3.68 0.36 -4.92
N VAL A 26 -2.38 0.50 -4.65
CA VAL A 26 -1.38 -0.50 -5.04
C VAL A 26 -1.52 -1.77 -4.21
N CYS A 27 -1.64 -1.65 -2.88
CA CYS A 27 -1.82 -2.79 -2.00
C CYS A 27 -3.11 -3.55 -2.26
N ASP A 28 -4.23 -2.85 -2.45
CA ASP A 28 -5.53 -3.46 -2.79
C ASP A 28 -5.46 -4.28 -4.08
N HIS A 29 -4.71 -3.79 -5.07
CA HIS A 29 -4.54 -4.50 -6.35
C HIS A 29 -3.73 -5.78 -6.23
N TYR A 30 -2.65 -5.78 -5.45
CA TYR A 30 -1.73 -6.92 -5.36
C TYR A 30 -2.05 -7.89 -4.22
N PHE A 31 -2.61 -7.39 -3.12
CA PHE A 31 -2.85 -8.14 -1.89
C PHE A 31 -4.35 -8.34 -1.61
N GLY A 32 -5.23 -7.69 -2.36
CA GLY A 32 -6.68 -7.72 -2.14
C GLY A 32 -7.11 -6.80 -1.00
N GLU A 33 -8.33 -7.01 -0.49
CA GLU A 33 -8.91 -6.16 0.54
C GLU A 33 -8.15 -6.29 1.88
N PRO A 34 -7.83 -5.17 2.56
CA PRO A 34 -7.17 -5.22 3.85
C PRO A 34 -8.04 -5.91 4.90
N ARG A 35 -7.42 -6.77 5.72
CA ARG A 35 -8.10 -7.48 6.82
C ARG A 35 -8.56 -6.54 7.94
N ARG A 36 -7.85 -5.41 8.09
CA ARG A 36 -8.20 -4.33 9.01
C ARG A 36 -8.03 -3.01 8.27
N SER A 37 -9.10 -2.23 8.17
CA SER A 37 -9.14 -0.90 7.52
C SER A 37 -9.66 0.19 8.49
N GLY A 38 -9.42 0.03 9.78
CA GLY A 38 -9.85 1.01 10.79
C GLY A 38 -8.97 2.25 10.80
N GLY A 39 -9.50 3.38 10.32
CA GLY A 39 -8.85 4.69 10.42
C GLY A 39 -7.60 4.84 9.55
N SER A 40 -6.48 5.23 10.15
CA SER A 40 -5.22 5.52 9.44
C SER A 40 -4.35 4.29 9.16
N HIS A 41 -4.73 3.09 9.63
CA HIS A 41 -3.93 1.87 9.47
C HIS A 41 -4.63 0.87 8.58
N HIS A 42 -3.90 0.27 7.62
CA HIS A 42 -4.39 -0.85 6.82
C HIS A 42 -3.42 -2.02 6.92
N VAL A 43 -3.97 -3.21 7.18
CA VAL A 43 -3.18 -4.45 7.29
C VAL A 43 -3.66 -5.47 6.27
N TYR A 44 -2.76 -5.86 5.37
CA TYR A 44 -3.01 -6.82 4.29
C TYR A 44 -2.48 -8.20 4.66
N ALA A 45 -3.27 -9.22 4.32
CA ALA A 45 -2.86 -10.61 4.39
C ALA A 45 -2.14 -10.98 3.08
N MET A 46 -1.12 -11.83 3.19
CA MET A 46 -0.38 -12.29 2.03
C MET A 46 -0.92 -13.61 1.49
N PRO A 47 -0.93 -13.82 0.15
CA PRO A 47 -1.42 -15.06 -0.45
C PRO A 47 -0.43 -16.24 -0.36
N TRP A 48 0.72 -16.06 0.29
CA TRP A 48 1.76 -17.10 0.41
C TRP A 48 1.94 -17.59 1.86
N PRO A 49 2.56 -18.77 2.07
CA PRO A 49 2.64 -19.41 3.37
C PRO A 49 3.42 -18.59 4.42
N GLY A 50 2.89 -18.54 5.65
CA GLY A 50 3.46 -17.84 6.80
C GLY A 50 2.49 -16.82 7.41
N ASP A 51 3.00 -15.97 8.31
CA ASP A 51 2.30 -14.76 8.81
C ASP A 51 3.02 -13.43 8.44
N PRO A 52 3.60 -13.26 7.23
CA PRO A 52 4.05 -11.94 6.81
C PRO A 52 2.81 -11.06 6.57
N ARG A 53 2.84 -9.82 7.08
CA ARG A 53 1.78 -8.84 6.90
C ARG A 53 2.36 -7.58 6.30
N VAL A 54 1.64 -6.98 5.35
CA VAL A 54 1.91 -5.62 4.91
C VAL A 54 1.05 -4.69 5.75
N ASN A 55 1.69 -3.91 6.62
CA ASN A 55 1.04 -2.89 7.42
C ASN A 55 1.42 -1.52 6.86
N ILE A 56 0.41 -0.73 6.49
CA ILE A 56 0.60 0.65 6.02
C ILE A 56 -0.12 1.61 6.97
N GLN A 57 0.51 2.75 7.24
CA GLN A 57 0.01 3.77 8.15
C GLN A 57 -0.01 5.13 7.45
N ASN A 58 -1.14 5.79 7.50
CA ASN A 58 -1.28 7.16 7.08
C ASN A 58 -0.63 8.11 8.10
N SER A 59 0.39 8.83 7.63
CA SER A 59 1.07 9.93 8.30
C SER A 59 0.75 11.24 7.57
N ASN A 60 -0.35 11.90 7.98
CA ASN A 60 -0.82 13.18 7.42
C ASN A 60 -0.95 13.19 5.88
N GLY A 61 -1.47 12.11 5.30
CA GLY A 61 -1.70 11.94 3.86
C GLY A 61 -0.59 11.17 3.12
N ARG A 62 0.48 10.76 3.82
CA ARG A 62 1.62 10.03 3.25
C ARG A 62 1.87 8.70 3.96
N ALA A 63 2.61 7.81 3.32
CA ALA A 63 3.09 6.55 3.89
C ALA A 63 4.41 6.14 3.25
#